data_AF-A0A3D8Y519-F1
#
_entry.id   AF-A0A3D8Y519-F1
#
_cell.length_a   1.000
_cell.length_b   1.000
_cell.length_c   1.000
_cell.angle_alpha   90.00
_cell.angle_beta   90.00
_cell.angle_gamma   90.00
#
_symmetry.space_group_name_H-M   'P 1'
#
loop_
_entity.id
_entity.type
_entity.pdbx_description
1 polymer ?
#
loop_
_entity_poly.entity_id
_entity_poly.type
_entity_poly.pdbx_seq_one_letter_code
_entity_poly.pdbx_strand_id
1 'polypeptide(L)' 'MLIIVLLVSLCLIVLGRTDKNSFGLSVKLRKGLRLAGQFGLGFFVGFALYAHGADMIDGFWTGFSAGKNQITQQP' A
#
# COMPACT_ATOMS: atom_id res chain seq x y z
N MET A 1 11.21 -3.32 -0.35
CA MET A 1 10.26 -4.42 -0.05
C MET A 1 8.86 -4.19 -0.64
N LEU A 2 8.23 -3.03 -0.45
CA LEU A 2 6.85 -2.78 -0.92
C LEU A 2 6.64 -2.92 -2.43
N ILE A 3 7.59 -2.46 -3.25
CA ILE A 3 7.56 -2.64 -4.72
C ILE A 3 7.53 -4.11 -5.13
N ILE A 4 8.24 -4.97 -4.39
CA ILE A 4 8.25 -6.42 -4.64
C ILE A 4 6.87 -7.01 -4.32
N VAL A 5 6.25 -6.60 -3.20
CA VAL A 5 4.90 -7.02 -2.81
C VAL A 5 3.85 -6.60 -3.84
N LEU A 6 3.99 -5.39 -4.40
CA LEU A 6 3.12 -4.89 -5.46
C LEU A 6 3.30 -5.71 -6.76
N LEU A 7 4.55 -5.93 -7.20
CA LEU A 7 4.84 -6.73 -8.39
C LEU A 7 4.32 -8.18 -8.26
N VAL A 8 4.56 -8.82 -7.12
CA VAL A 8 4.09 -10.18 -6.85
C VAL A 8 2.56 -10.24 -6.82
N SER A 9 1.90 -9.28 -6.18
CA SER A 9 0.42 -9.20 -6.16
C SER A 9 -0.17 -9.01 -7.55
N LEU A 10 0.44 -8.14 -8.36
CA LEU A 10 0.01 -7.90 -9.73
C LEU A 10 0.16 -9.16 -10.58
N CYS A 11 1.30 -9.86 -10.46
CA CYS A 11 1.54 -11.14 -11.11
C CYS A 11 0.49 -12.19 -10.70
N LEU A 12 0.17 -12.31 -9.40
CA LEU A 12 -0.84 -13.25 -8.90
C LEU A 12 -2.24 -12.93 -9.45
N ILE A 13 -2.61 -11.65 -9.55
CA ILE A 13 -3.88 -11.21 -10.13
C ILE A 13 -3.93 -11.53 -11.63
N VAL A 14 -2.87 -11.22 -12.38
CA VAL A 14 -2.79 -11.47 -13.83
C VAL A 14 -2.82 -12.97 -14.12
N LEU A 15 -2.08 -13.78 -13.36
CA LEU A 15 -2.13 -15.24 -13.43
C LEU A 15 -3.53 -15.78 -13.10
N GLY A 16 -4.19 -15.22 -12.09
CA GLY A 16 -5.57 -15.57 -11.76
C GLY A 16 -6.58 -15.10 -12.81
N ARG A 17 -6.32 -14.02 -13.55
CA ARG A 17 -7.21 -13.40 -14.55
C ARG A 17 -7.13 -14.04 -15.93
N THR A 18 -6.08 -14.81 -16.21
CA THR A 18 -5.91 -15.46 -17.50
C THR A 18 -6.92 -16.60 -17.66
N ASP A 19 -8.06 -16.27 -18.29
CA ASP A 19 -9.21 -17.15 -18.52
C ASP A 19 -8.91 -18.25 -19.56
N LYS A 20 -7.92 -18.02 -20.43
CA LYS A 20 -7.54 -18.92 -21.51
C LYS A 20 -6.51 -19.93 -21.03
N ASN A 21 -6.95 -21.09 -20.56
CA ASN A 21 -6.28 -22.41 -20.59
C ASN A 21 -4.76 -22.56 -20.36
N SER A 22 -4.03 -21.54 -19.90
CA SER A 22 -2.57 -21.48 -20.06
C SER A 22 -1.81 -22.31 -19.02
N PHE A 23 -2.48 -22.72 -17.93
CA PHE A 23 -1.82 -23.44 -16.83
C PHE A 23 -2.62 -24.63 -16.25
N GLY A 24 -3.77 -24.99 -16.82
CA GLY A 24 -4.58 -26.11 -16.29
C GLY A 24 -5.01 -25.95 -14.82
N LEU A 25 -4.88 -24.75 -14.24
CA LEU A 25 -5.11 -24.53 -12.81
C LEU A 25 -6.59 -24.67 -12.47
N SER A 26 -6.88 -25.43 -11.42
CA SER A 26 -8.25 -25.61 -10.92
C SER A 26 -8.89 -24.26 -10.58
N VAL A 27 -10.19 -24.14 -10.82
CA VAL A 27 -10.98 -22.90 -10.62
C VAL A 27 -10.83 -22.36 -9.19
N LYS A 28 -10.69 -23.27 -8.21
CA LYS A 28 -10.44 -22.92 -6.79
C LYS A 28 -9.09 -22.23 -6.60
N LEU A 29 -8.03 -22.72 -7.25
CA LEU A 29 -6.70 -22.13 -7.14
C LEU A 29 -6.63 -20.76 -7.80
N ARG A 30 -7.32 -20.56 -8.92
CA ARG A 30 -7.43 -19.24 -9.58
C ARG A 30 -8.14 -18.22 -8.71
N LYS A 31 -9.23 -18.61 -8.04
CA LYS A 31 -9.88 -17.75 -7.04
C LYS A 31 -8.94 -17.42 -5.88
N GLY A 32 -8.20 -18.41 -5.38
CA GLY A 32 -7.19 -18.22 -4.34
C GLY A 32 -6.09 -17.23 -4.74
N LEU A 33 -5.54 -17.35 -5.95
CA LEU A 33 -4.51 -16.42 -6.46
C LEU A 33 -5.05 -14.99 -6.62
N ARG A 34 -6.27 -14.82 -7.15
CA ARG A 34 -6.90 -13.49 -7.25
C ARG A 34 -7.10 -12.87 -5.86
N LEU A 35 -7.57 -13.66 -4.90
CA LEU A 35 -7.80 -13.20 -3.54
C LEU A 35 -6.49 -12.83 -2.85
N ALA A 36 -5.46 -13.68 -2.96
CA ALA A 36 -4.13 -13.42 -2.41
C ALA A 36 -3.50 -12.16 -3.00
N GLY A 37 -3.61 -11.96 -4.32
CA GLY A 37 -3.13 -10.73 -4.95
C GLY A 37 -3.93 -9.49 -4.55
N GLN A 38 -5.25 -9.60 -4.31
CA GLN A 38 -6.05 -8.50 -3.75
C GLN A 38 -5.62 -8.13 -2.32
N PHE A 39 -5.35 -9.13 -1.47
CA PHE A 39 -4.82 -8.90 -0.12
C PHE A 39 -3.45 -8.20 -0.15
N GLY A 40 -2.55 -8.64 -1.02
CA GLY A 40 -1.23 -7.99 -1.15
C GLY A 40 -1.31 -6.57 -1.71
N LEU A 41 -2.28 -6.30 -2.61
CA LEU A 41 -2.55 -4.94 -3.09
C LEU A 41 -3.11 -4.05 -1.97
N GLY A 42 -4.04 -4.56 -1.16
CA GLY A 42 -4.59 -3.87 0.00
C GLY A 42 -3.52 -3.57 1.06
N PHE A 43 -2.62 -4.52 1.32
CA PHE A 43 -1.46 -4.30 2.19
C PHE A 43 -0.55 -3.19 1.67
N PHE A 44 -0.25 -3.16 0.37
CA PHE A 44 0.55 -2.11 -0.24
C PHE A 44 -0.10 -0.73 -0.09
N VAL A 45 -1.41 -0.62 -0.38
CA VAL A 45 -2.15 0.64 -0.25
C VAL A 45 -2.16 1.11 1.21
N GLY A 46 -2.43 0.22 2.17
CA GLY A 46 -2.40 0.56 3.59
C GLY A 46 -1.04 1.07 4.06
N PHE A 47 0.05 0.45 3.58
CA PHE A 47 1.40 0.89 3.93
C PHE A 47 1.77 2.24 3.29
N ALA A 48 1.35 2.47 2.04
CA ALA A 48 1.53 3.77 1.38
C ALA A 48 0.75 4.88 2.09
N LEU A 49 -0.49 4.59 2.51
CA LEU A 49 -1.31 5.52 3.27
C LEU A 49 -0.71 5.82 4.65
N TYR A 50 -0.18 4.79 5.32
CA TYR A 50 0.50 4.95 6.60
C TYR A 50 1.77 5.80 6.47
N ALA A 51 2.61 5.54 5.47
CA ALA A 51 3.83 6.31 5.22
C ALA A 51 3.49 7.78 4.94
N HIS A 52 2.50 8.04 4.09
CA HIS A 52 2.11 9.40 3.77
C HIS A 52 1.42 10.11 4.94
N GLY A 53 0.63 9.37 5.73
CA GLY A 53 0.02 9.87 6.96
C GLY A 53 1.05 10.20 8.03
N ALA A 54 2.12 9.41 8.16
CA ALA A 54 3.22 9.69 9.07
C ALA A 54 3.94 11.00 8.70
N ASP A 55 4.24 11.21 7.41
CA ASP A 55 4.84 12.47 6.94
C ASP A 55 3.93 13.69 7.21
N MET A 56 2.61 13.53 7.03
CA MET A 56 1.64 14.59 7.34
C MET A 56 1.58 14.89 8.84
N ILE A 57 1.62 13.86 9.69
CA ILE A 57 1.62 14.03 11.15
C ILE A 57 2.92 14.68 11.62
N ASP A 58 4.06 14.29 11.05
CA ASP A 58 5.36 14.88 11.39
C ASP A 58 5.45 16.34 10.94
N GLY A 59 4.96 16.66 9.74
CA GLY A 59 4.80 18.04 9.25
C GLY A 59 3.84 18.88 10.10
N PHE A 60 2.75 18.29 10.58
CA PHE A 60 1.81 18.95 11.48
C PHE A 60 2.44 19.23 12.85
N TRP A 61 3.16 18.25 13.41
CA TRP A 61 3.83 18.38 14.71
C TRP A 61 4.96 19.41 14.67
N THR A 62 5.81 19.36 13.64
CA THR A 62 6.88 20.33 13.43
C THR A 62 6.33 21.74 13.18
N GLY A 63 5.27 21.89 12.38
CA GLY A 63 4.58 23.17 12.17
C GLY A 63 3.97 23.75 13.44
N PHE A 64 3.36 22.90 14.28
CA PHE A 64 2.77 23.31 15.56
C PHE A 64 3.84 23.72 16.58
N SER A 65 4.95 22.97 16.67
CA SER A 65 6.09 23.33 17.52
C SER A 65 6.83 24.60 17.05
N ALA A 66 6.96 24.81 15.73
CA ALA A 66 7.55 26.03 15.17
C ALA A 66 6.66 27.25 15.41
N GLY A 67 5.34 27.10 15.27
CA GLY A 67 4.36 28.13 15.61
C GLY A 67 4.51 28.60 17.05
N LYS A 68 4.63 27.68 18.01
CA LYS A 68 4.81 27.98 19.44
C LYS A 68 6.09 28.77 19.76
N ASN A 69 7.18 28.52 19.04
CA ASN A 69 8.43 29.26 19.21
C ASN A 69 8.38 30.67 18.60
N GLN A 70 7.60 30.89 17.54
CA GLN A 70 7.43 32.24 16.96
C GLN A 70 6.54 33.15 17.82
N ILE A 71 5.56 32.62 18.56
CA ILE A 71 4.72 33.43 19.48
C ILE A 71 5.46 33.84 20.76
N THR A 72 6.57 33.17 21.08
CA THR A 72 7.40 33.50 22.26
C THR A 72 8.53 34.48 21.92
N GLN A 73 8.72 34.81 20.63
CA GLN A 73 9.72 35.78 20.14
C GLN A 73 9.11 37.10 19.66
N GLN A 74 7.83 37.36 19.91
CA GLN A 74 7.28 38.71 19.78
C GLN A 74 7.52 39.49 21.09
N PRO A 75 8.29 40.59 21.07
CA PRO A 75 8.42 41.51 22.20
C PRO A 75 7.11 42.26 22.51
#